data_AF-A0A0M0GBH7-F1
#
_entry.id   AF-A0A0M0GBH7-F1
#
_cell.length_a   1.000
_cell.length_b   1.000
_cell.length_c   1.000
_cell.angle_alpha   90.00
_cell.angle_beta   90.00
_cell.angle_gamma   90.00
#
_symmetry.space_group_name_H-M   'P 1'
#
loop_
_entity.id
_entity.type
_entity.pdbx_description
1 polymer ?
#
loop_
_entity_poly.entity_id
_entity_poly.type
_entity_poly.pdbx_seq_one_letter_code
_entity_poly.pdbx_strand_id
1 'polypeptide(L)'
;AVNQANYNSYAGHEVDMNALNDTISEASAIVEDGRGKGFSKTDFDYLKKALKYAKTVAKTQKVKFYTQETINYYERELNNAIFIYQKSNKTLTPSGLNVTINSDTEISSNPAAIARVEDDMRKAMSVFPQSDVMLIPGDVTGGNKASEYVWMGELTNVYNKLQSEGLFDKTELLMVRGNHDMGGAENLIPIGSAGAWNESTNSYDNNFFNSAYRVKVKGYNIVGFDANYNNQNTVGKTQNYLKTITEEEDYDPTKPIFVMSHFPVSGTVWGSRWSSSGSNAVGKYIADNNLSQVFYMSGHTQYDRRTFSPSRFGYVPRFRCVVLFQLY
;
A
#
# COMPACT_ATOMS: atom_id res chain seq x y z
N ALA A 1 -22.62 -0.30 -34.56
CA ALA A 1 -23.38 -0.04 -33.33
C ALA A 1 -22.46 -0.24 -32.15
N VAL A 2 -22.14 0.82 -31.41
CA VAL A 2 -21.29 0.74 -30.22
C VAL A 2 -22.17 0.23 -29.09
N ASN A 3 -21.94 -1.02 -28.65
CA ASN A 3 -22.57 -1.54 -27.43
C ASN A 3 -21.98 -0.79 -26.24
N GLN A 4 -22.62 0.31 -25.83
CA GLN A 4 -22.49 0.82 -24.47
C GLN A 4 -22.91 -0.29 -23.53
N ALA A 5 -21.97 -0.78 -22.72
CA ALA A 5 -22.30 -1.60 -21.57
C ALA A 5 -23.17 -0.77 -20.63
N ASN A 6 -24.49 -0.93 -20.73
CA ASN A 6 -25.42 -0.48 -19.71
C ASN A 6 -25.15 -1.33 -18.46
N TYR A 7 -24.30 -0.80 -17.57
CA TYR A 7 -24.29 -1.22 -16.17
C TYR A 7 -25.62 -0.78 -15.57
N ASN A 8 -26.67 -1.58 -15.78
CA ASN A 8 -27.91 -1.50 -15.03
C ASN A 8 -27.59 -1.92 -13.59
N SER A 9 -27.26 -0.97 -12.72
CA SER A 9 -27.27 -1.22 -11.28
C SER A 9 -28.71 -1.56 -10.88
N TYR A 10 -28.86 -2.71 -10.24
CA TYR A 10 -30.11 -3.21 -9.68
C TYR A 10 -30.80 -2.14 -8.80
N ALA A 11 -32.08 -1.87 -9.10
CA ALA A 11 -33.10 -1.24 -8.24
C ALA A 11 -32.82 0.16 -7.63
N GLY A 12 -33.72 1.13 -7.87
CA GLY A 12 -34.01 2.28 -6.99
C GLY A 12 -32.84 3.23 -6.63
N HIS A 13 -32.93 4.49 -7.06
CA HIS A 13 -31.96 5.55 -6.80
C HIS A 13 -31.94 6.06 -5.33
N GLU A 14 -31.96 5.17 -4.34
CA GLU A 14 -31.83 5.52 -2.94
C GLU A 14 -30.38 5.28 -2.51
N VAL A 15 -29.69 6.37 -2.14
CA VAL A 15 -28.38 6.29 -1.48
C VAL A 15 -28.56 6.55 0.00
N ASP A 16 -27.92 5.73 0.84
CA ASP A 16 -27.82 5.96 2.27
C ASP A 16 -26.75 7.03 2.53
N MET A 17 -27.21 8.17 3.04
CA MET A 17 -26.39 9.35 3.33
C MET A 17 -25.99 9.46 4.81
N ASN A 18 -26.51 8.60 5.68
CA ASN A 18 -26.39 8.77 7.13
C ASN A 18 -24.92 8.77 7.55
N ALA A 19 -24.18 7.75 7.14
CA ALA A 19 -22.77 7.61 7.50
C ALA A 19 -21.90 8.79 7.02
N LEU A 20 -22.14 9.28 5.79
CA LEU A 20 -21.44 10.47 5.28
C LEU A 20 -21.79 11.73 6.08
N ASN A 21 -23.07 11.93 6.41
CA ASN A 21 -23.51 13.11 7.18
C ASN A 21 -22.98 13.08 8.63
N ASP A 22 -22.93 11.91 9.24
CA ASP A 22 -22.35 11.72 10.58
C ASP A 22 -20.86 12.05 10.57
N THR A 23 -20.13 11.52 9.58
CA THR A 23 -18.69 11.81 9.40
C THR A 23 -18.44 13.29 9.08
N ILE A 24 -19.32 13.94 8.29
CA ILE A 24 -19.27 15.39 8.04
C ILE A 24 -19.46 16.19 9.33
N SER A 25 -20.33 15.73 10.21
CA SER A 25 -20.60 16.38 11.49
C SER A 25 -19.39 16.28 12.40
N GLU A 26 -18.79 15.09 12.54
CA GLU A 26 -17.57 14.89 13.31
C GLU A 26 -16.41 15.77 12.80
N ALA A 27 -16.13 15.73 11.50
CA ALA A 27 -15.07 16.56 10.91
C ALA A 27 -15.36 18.06 11.04
N SER A 28 -16.62 18.48 11.00
CA SER A 28 -16.98 19.90 11.18
C SER A 28 -16.70 20.35 12.60
N ALA A 29 -17.05 19.55 13.62
CA ALA A 29 -16.73 19.84 15.01
C ALA A 29 -15.22 20.00 15.22
N ILE A 30 -14.42 19.08 14.68
CA ILE A 30 -12.95 19.16 14.74
C ILE A 30 -12.41 20.45 14.10
N VAL A 31 -12.95 20.82 12.92
CA VAL A 31 -12.49 22.02 12.21
C VAL A 31 -12.92 23.30 12.94
N GLU A 32 -14.10 23.30 13.57
CA GLU A 32 -14.64 24.41 14.37
C GLU A 32 -13.85 24.64 15.66
N ASP A 33 -13.46 23.56 16.36
CA ASP A 33 -12.58 23.61 17.54
C ASP A 33 -11.16 24.10 17.20
N GLY A 34 -10.79 24.05 15.92
CA GLY A 34 -9.48 24.44 15.42
C GLY A 34 -8.41 23.37 15.63
N ARG A 35 -7.22 23.60 15.06
CA ARG A 35 -6.12 22.61 14.98
C ARG A 35 -5.63 22.06 16.34
N GLY A 36 -5.85 22.76 17.45
CA GLY A 36 -5.21 22.42 18.72
C GLY A 36 -3.69 22.65 18.73
N LYS A 37 -3.07 22.58 19.93
CA LYS A 37 -1.61 22.68 20.11
C LYS A 37 -0.97 21.29 19.91
N GLY A 38 0.17 21.23 19.20
CA GLY A 38 0.93 19.97 18.98
C GLY A 38 0.55 19.18 17.72
N PHE A 39 -0.59 19.46 17.11
CA PHE A 39 -1.08 18.80 15.88
C PHE A 39 -0.46 19.38 14.60
N SER A 40 -0.37 18.60 13.53
CA SER A 40 0.19 19.03 12.25
C SER A 40 -0.72 20.03 11.52
N LYS A 41 -0.13 21.12 11.02
CA LYS A 41 -0.86 22.09 10.17
C LYS A 41 -1.26 21.45 8.83
N THR A 42 -0.36 20.68 8.23
CA THR A 42 -0.58 20.00 6.94
C THR A 42 -1.77 19.05 7.03
N ASP A 43 -1.85 18.26 8.11
CA ASP A 43 -2.91 17.25 8.28
C ASP A 43 -4.25 17.92 8.58
N PHE A 44 -4.26 19.01 9.35
CA PHE A 44 -5.45 19.83 9.56
C PHE A 44 -5.94 20.51 8.26
N ASP A 45 -5.01 20.99 7.42
CA ASP A 45 -5.36 21.57 6.10
C ASP A 45 -5.92 20.49 5.15
N TYR A 46 -5.40 19.26 5.21
CA TYR A 46 -5.96 18.11 4.49
C TYR A 46 -7.36 17.75 4.96
N LEU A 47 -7.62 17.70 6.28
CA LEU A 47 -8.97 17.49 6.85
C LEU A 47 -9.98 18.52 6.33
N LYS A 48 -9.64 19.81 6.33
CA LYS A 48 -10.52 20.86 5.78
C LYS A 48 -10.82 20.64 4.30
N LYS A 49 -9.82 20.21 3.53
CA LYS A 49 -9.98 19.91 2.10
C LYS A 49 -10.93 18.74 1.89
N ALA A 50 -10.74 17.62 2.60
CA ALA A 50 -11.61 16.45 2.54
C ALA A 50 -13.06 16.80 2.93
N LEU A 51 -13.23 17.55 4.04
CA LEU A 51 -14.52 18.02 4.52
C LEU A 51 -15.26 18.85 3.48
N LYS A 52 -14.56 19.77 2.79
CA LYS A 52 -15.14 20.60 1.73
C LYS A 52 -15.69 19.74 0.59
N TYR A 53 -14.96 18.72 0.17
CA TYR A 53 -15.42 17.81 -0.90
C TYR A 53 -16.61 16.97 -0.45
N ALA A 54 -16.57 16.39 0.74
CA ALA A 54 -17.68 15.64 1.32
C ALA A 54 -18.97 16.47 1.41
N LYS A 55 -18.89 17.71 1.93
CA LYS A 55 -20.02 18.66 1.96
C LYS A 55 -20.57 18.97 0.56
N THR A 56 -19.68 19.11 -0.43
CA THR A 56 -20.07 19.36 -1.83
C THR A 56 -20.85 18.18 -2.40
N VAL A 57 -20.41 16.96 -2.13
CA VAL A 57 -21.06 15.73 -2.60
C VAL A 57 -22.41 15.55 -1.94
N ALA A 58 -22.49 15.68 -0.61
CA ALA A 58 -23.75 15.60 0.13
C ALA A 58 -24.79 16.61 -0.38
N LYS A 59 -24.37 17.83 -0.74
CA LYS A 59 -25.26 18.84 -1.33
C LYS A 59 -25.68 18.52 -2.77
N THR A 60 -24.76 17.98 -3.57
CA THR A 60 -24.98 17.79 -5.02
C THR A 60 -25.51 16.40 -5.40
N GLN A 61 -25.64 15.48 -4.44
CA GLN A 61 -26.22 14.14 -4.62
C GLN A 61 -27.59 14.16 -5.29
N LYS A 62 -28.43 15.15 -4.97
CA LYS A 62 -29.76 15.29 -5.58
C LYS A 62 -29.74 15.75 -7.04
N VAL A 63 -28.59 16.27 -7.51
CA VAL A 63 -28.44 16.94 -8.81
C VAL A 63 -27.56 16.12 -9.76
N LYS A 64 -26.67 15.28 -9.22
CA LYS A 64 -25.75 14.43 -9.98
C LYS A 64 -26.04 12.98 -9.65
N PHE A 65 -26.13 12.13 -10.67
CA PHE A 65 -26.31 10.67 -10.57
C PHE A 65 -25.10 9.99 -9.93
N TYR A 66 -24.84 10.27 -8.66
CA TYR A 66 -23.80 9.63 -7.88
C TYR A 66 -24.35 8.34 -7.27
N THR A 67 -23.53 7.31 -7.26
CA THR A 67 -23.88 5.98 -6.74
C THR A 67 -23.56 5.85 -5.25
N GLN A 68 -24.05 4.81 -4.57
CA GLN A 68 -23.70 4.54 -3.16
C GLN A 68 -22.17 4.43 -2.97
N GLU A 69 -21.45 3.91 -3.96
CA GLU A 69 -19.98 3.84 -3.96
C GLU A 69 -19.33 5.23 -3.94
N THR A 70 -19.98 6.24 -4.53
CA THR A 70 -19.50 7.62 -4.45
C THR A 70 -19.67 8.16 -3.03
N ILE A 71 -20.81 7.91 -2.38
CA ILE A 71 -21.05 8.32 -0.99
C ILE A 71 -20.06 7.65 -0.05
N ASN A 72 -19.94 6.32 -0.15
CA ASN A 72 -18.97 5.53 0.62
C ASN A 72 -17.52 5.95 0.37
N TYR A 73 -17.21 6.55 -0.79
CA TYR A 73 -15.88 7.11 -1.03
C TYR A 73 -15.63 8.35 -0.18
N TYR A 74 -16.51 9.34 -0.23
CA TYR A 74 -16.30 10.59 0.48
C TYR A 74 -16.43 10.45 2.00
N GLU A 75 -17.27 9.52 2.46
CA GLU A 75 -17.35 9.15 3.88
C GLU A 75 -15.98 8.64 4.37
N ARG A 76 -15.40 7.70 3.62
CA ARG A 76 -14.12 7.11 3.97
C ARG A 76 -12.97 8.11 3.83
N GLU A 77 -12.91 8.92 2.77
CA GLU A 77 -11.91 10.00 2.65
C GLU A 77 -11.92 10.92 3.88
N LEU A 78 -13.12 11.27 4.35
CA LEU A 78 -13.27 12.14 5.49
C LEU A 78 -12.87 11.47 6.80
N ASN A 79 -13.29 10.22 7.03
CA ASN A 79 -12.86 9.42 8.17
C ASN A 79 -11.34 9.30 8.29
N ASN A 80 -10.64 9.15 7.15
CA ASN A 80 -9.18 9.05 7.17
C ASN A 80 -8.51 10.40 7.45
N ALA A 81 -9.06 11.48 6.90
CA ALA A 81 -8.54 12.80 7.22
C ALA A 81 -8.73 13.15 8.71
N ILE A 82 -9.85 12.71 9.31
CA ILE A 82 -10.10 12.79 10.76
C ILE A 82 -9.02 11.99 11.51
N PHE A 83 -8.83 10.73 11.17
CA PHE A 83 -7.85 9.85 11.82
C PHE A 83 -6.43 10.41 11.74
N ILE A 84 -5.98 10.82 10.55
CA ILE A 84 -4.63 11.38 10.33
C ILE A 84 -4.46 12.64 11.19
N TYR A 85 -5.45 13.55 11.18
CA TYR A 85 -5.40 14.73 12.02
C TYR A 85 -5.31 14.35 13.51
N GLN A 86 -6.21 13.51 14.01
CA GLN A 86 -6.24 13.09 15.42
C GLN A 86 -4.92 12.45 15.87
N LYS A 87 -4.22 11.75 14.97
CA LYS A 87 -2.93 11.12 15.23
C LYS A 87 -1.73 12.03 14.98
N SER A 88 -1.91 13.16 14.29
CA SER A 88 -0.82 14.09 13.96
C SER A 88 -0.20 14.84 15.15
N ASN A 89 -0.73 14.64 16.36
CA ASN A 89 -0.15 15.22 17.57
C ASN A 89 1.18 14.55 17.92
N LYS A 90 2.29 15.19 17.53
CA LYS A 90 3.65 14.68 17.69
C LYS A 90 4.13 14.60 19.16
N THR A 91 3.35 15.10 20.12
CA THR A 91 3.65 15.00 21.55
C THR A 91 3.07 13.74 22.22
N LEU A 92 2.28 12.92 21.51
CA LEU A 92 1.52 11.80 22.08
C LEU A 92 1.95 10.41 21.54
N THR A 93 3.26 10.12 21.56
CA THR A 93 3.93 8.84 21.20
C THR A 93 4.57 8.87 19.81
N PRO A 94 5.90 8.69 19.68
CA PRO A 94 6.54 8.47 18.37
C PRO A 94 5.96 7.22 17.72
N SER A 95 5.81 7.21 16.41
CA SER A 95 5.38 6.00 15.72
C SER A 95 6.41 4.88 15.81
N GLY A 96 5.94 3.66 16.05
CA GLY A 96 6.75 2.46 16.03
C GLY A 96 7.25 2.10 14.62
N LEU A 97 6.46 2.36 13.58
CA LEU A 97 6.87 2.20 12.18
C LEU A 97 6.12 3.16 11.24
N ASN A 98 6.86 3.77 10.31
CA ASN A 98 6.34 4.59 9.24
C ASN A 98 6.57 3.89 7.88
N VAL A 99 5.52 3.64 7.11
CA VAL A 99 5.62 2.92 5.84
C VAL A 99 5.03 3.75 4.71
N THR A 100 5.75 3.86 3.61
CA THR A 100 5.25 4.34 2.32
C THR A 100 5.14 3.15 1.38
N ILE A 101 4.14 3.08 0.50
CA ILE A 101 3.99 1.98 -0.47
C ILE A 101 3.82 2.58 -1.85
N ASN A 102 4.66 2.30 -2.85
CA ASN A 102 4.52 2.76 -4.23
C ASN A 102 4.34 1.55 -5.18
N SER A 103 3.11 1.24 -5.60
CA SER A 103 2.81 0.05 -6.41
C SER A 103 2.63 0.34 -7.90
N ASP A 104 2.90 -0.67 -8.73
CA ASP A 104 2.67 -0.63 -10.18
C ASP A 104 3.35 0.61 -10.81
N THR A 105 4.62 0.82 -10.46
CA THR A 105 5.38 1.98 -10.96
C THR A 105 5.44 1.97 -12.49
N GLU A 106 5.44 0.76 -13.06
CA GLU A 106 5.53 0.47 -14.49
C GLU A 106 6.51 1.41 -15.22
N ILE A 107 7.76 1.40 -14.76
CA ILE A 107 8.84 2.09 -15.43
C ILE A 107 9.12 1.39 -16.77
N SER A 108 9.58 2.18 -17.73
CA SER A 108 10.00 1.70 -19.05
C SER A 108 11.16 2.54 -19.55
N SER A 109 11.68 2.25 -20.74
CA SER A 109 12.72 3.06 -21.39
C SER A 109 12.24 4.45 -21.85
N ASN A 110 10.96 4.79 -21.65
CA ASN A 110 10.44 6.13 -21.95
C ASN A 110 10.93 7.14 -20.91
N PRO A 111 11.67 8.21 -21.29
CA PRO A 111 12.16 9.22 -20.35
C PRO A 111 11.06 9.86 -19.49
N ALA A 112 9.84 10.02 -20.01
CA ALA A 112 8.72 10.56 -19.25
C ALA A 112 8.23 9.59 -18.16
N ALA A 113 8.33 8.28 -18.39
CA ALA A 113 7.99 7.28 -17.38
C ALA A 113 9.05 7.26 -16.26
N ILE A 114 10.33 7.37 -16.61
CA ILE A 114 11.44 7.47 -15.65
C ILE A 114 11.28 8.72 -14.77
N ALA A 115 11.07 9.89 -15.40
CA ALA A 115 10.89 11.15 -14.68
C ALA A 115 9.66 11.11 -13.75
N ARG A 116 8.55 10.51 -14.19
CA ARG A 116 7.37 10.32 -13.35
C ARG A 116 7.68 9.49 -12.10
N VAL A 117 8.36 8.35 -12.25
CA VAL A 117 8.71 7.48 -11.11
C VAL A 117 9.62 8.21 -10.12
N GLU A 118 10.59 8.96 -10.61
CA GLU A 118 11.42 9.82 -9.75
C GLU A 118 10.58 10.85 -8.98
N ASP A 119 9.70 11.58 -9.68
CA ASP A 119 8.82 12.59 -9.08
C ASP A 119 7.87 11.98 -8.04
N ASP A 120 7.33 10.79 -8.30
CA ASP A 120 6.45 10.08 -7.37
C ASP A 120 7.19 9.68 -6.08
N MET A 121 8.42 9.14 -6.20
CA MET A 121 9.24 8.81 -5.02
C MET A 121 9.64 10.06 -4.23
N ARG A 122 10.07 11.14 -4.90
CA ARG A 122 10.38 12.43 -4.25
C ARG A 122 9.17 13.00 -3.52
N LYS A 123 8.01 12.97 -4.17
CA LYS A 123 6.77 13.48 -3.59
C LYS A 123 6.39 12.67 -2.37
N ALA A 124 6.45 11.34 -2.44
CA ALA A 124 6.16 10.46 -1.31
C ALA A 124 7.05 10.78 -0.12
N MET A 125 8.37 10.90 -0.34
CA MET A 125 9.33 11.25 0.72
C MET A 125 9.20 12.70 1.21
N SER A 126 8.72 13.63 0.39
CA SER A 126 8.45 15.01 0.84
C SER A 126 7.19 15.13 1.70
N VAL A 127 6.16 14.33 1.39
CA VAL A 127 4.90 14.30 2.13
C VAL A 127 5.07 13.52 3.43
N PHE A 128 5.88 12.47 3.40
CA PHE A 128 6.11 11.58 4.54
C PHE A 128 7.61 11.35 4.80
N PRO A 129 8.37 12.41 5.15
CA PRO A 129 9.82 12.35 5.31
C PRO A 129 10.29 11.47 6.47
N GLN A 130 9.38 11.06 7.36
CA GLN A 130 9.66 10.14 8.46
C GLN A 130 9.52 8.66 8.09
N SER A 131 9.32 8.31 6.81
CA SER A 131 9.17 6.93 6.36
C SER A 131 10.38 6.09 6.75
N ASP A 132 10.16 4.97 7.42
CA ASP A 132 11.21 3.99 7.74
C ASP A 132 11.41 3.01 6.59
N VAL A 133 10.33 2.75 5.84
CA VAL A 133 10.35 1.83 4.71
C VAL A 133 9.50 2.39 3.57
N MET A 134 9.96 2.20 2.34
CA MET A 134 9.16 2.30 1.12
C MET A 134 8.98 0.90 0.53
N LEU A 135 7.74 0.45 0.38
CA LEU A 135 7.39 -0.84 -0.20
C LEU A 135 6.97 -0.69 -1.66
N ILE A 136 7.43 -1.57 -2.55
CA ILE A 136 6.94 -1.67 -3.93
C ILE A 136 6.36 -3.07 -4.13
N PRO A 137 5.03 -3.26 -4.01
CA PRO A 137 4.40 -4.55 -4.15
C PRO A 137 4.26 -4.95 -5.64
N GLY A 138 5.37 -4.99 -6.36
CA GLY A 138 5.50 -5.48 -7.73
C GLY A 138 4.99 -4.57 -8.84
N ASP A 139 5.16 -5.08 -10.06
CA ASP A 139 5.00 -4.38 -11.34
C ASP A 139 5.83 -3.10 -11.35
N VAL A 140 7.10 -3.29 -11.00
CA VAL A 140 8.09 -2.23 -11.13
C VAL A 140 8.15 -1.78 -12.58
N THR A 141 8.26 -2.75 -13.49
CA THR A 141 8.35 -2.53 -14.94
C THR A 141 6.98 -2.66 -15.60
N GLY A 142 6.73 -1.90 -16.66
CA GLY A 142 5.50 -2.04 -17.47
C GLY A 142 5.56 -3.18 -18.49
N GLY A 143 6.53 -4.08 -18.33
CA GLY A 143 6.93 -5.05 -19.34
C GLY A 143 5.85 -6.08 -19.64
N ASN A 144 5.57 -6.31 -20.92
CA ASN A 144 4.76 -7.42 -21.41
C ASN A 144 5.58 -8.40 -22.27
N LYS A 145 6.88 -8.13 -22.47
CA LYS A 145 7.80 -8.96 -23.26
C LYS A 145 9.04 -9.33 -22.44
N ALA A 146 9.57 -10.52 -22.69
CA ALA A 146 10.75 -11.03 -21.98
C ALA A 146 11.95 -10.08 -22.01
N SER A 147 12.18 -9.35 -23.10
CA SER A 147 13.28 -8.39 -23.23
C SER A 147 13.15 -7.14 -22.35
N GLU A 148 11.98 -6.86 -21.79
CA GLU A 148 11.68 -5.64 -21.05
C GLU A 148 12.14 -5.72 -19.59
N TYR A 149 12.70 -6.86 -19.14
CA TYR A 149 13.35 -7.00 -17.84
C TYR A 149 14.42 -5.93 -17.58
N VAL A 150 15.07 -5.45 -18.66
CA VAL A 150 16.11 -4.42 -18.60
C VAL A 150 15.63 -3.09 -18.02
N TRP A 151 14.32 -2.80 -18.10
CA TRP A 151 13.74 -1.57 -17.54
C TRP A 151 13.83 -1.52 -16.02
N MET A 152 14.04 -2.66 -15.35
CA MET A 152 14.35 -2.69 -13.92
C MET A 152 15.61 -1.87 -13.59
N GLY A 153 16.59 -1.84 -14.50
CA GLY A 153 17.79 -1.01 -14.37
C GLY A 153 17.47 0.48 -14.27
N GLU A 154 16.37 0.95 -14.89
CA GLU A 154 15.95 2.35 -14.78
C GLU A 154 15.41 2.67 -13.38
N LEU A 155 14.70 1.74 -12.72
CA LEU A 155 14.31 1.95 -11.32
C LEU A 155 15.56 2.07 -10.46
N THR A 156 16.55 1.19 -10.67
CA THR A 156 17.80 1.21 -9.91
C THR A 156 18.60 2.49 -10.14
N ASN A 157 18.62 3.02 -11.36
CA ASN A 157 19.22 4.32 -11.65
C ASN A 157 18.53 5.45 -10.87
N VAL A 158 17.18 5.48 -10.87
CA VAL A 158 16.40 6.44 -10.08
C VAL A 158 16.70 6.30 -8.59
N TYR A 159 16.64 5.08 -8.04
CA TYR A 159 16.92 4.83 -6.63
C TYR A 159 18.34 5.28 -6.24
N ASN A 160 19.37 4.89 -7.01
CA ASN A 160 20.75 5.26 -6.72
C ASN A 160 20.96 6.77 -6.74
N LYS A 161 20.33 7.47 -7.69
CA LYS A 161 20.32 8.94 -7.72
C LYS A 161 19.71 9.50 -6.44
N LEU A 162 18.50 9.08 -6.07
CA LEU A 162 17.80 9.58 -4.88
C LEU A 162 18.54 9.22 -3.57
N GLN A 163 19.16 8.04 -3.50
CA GLN A 163 20.03 7.63 -2.40
C GLN A 163 21.25 8.55 -2.29
N SER A 164 21.92 8.88 -3.40
CA SER A 164 23.08 9.79 -3.40
C SER A 164 22.74 11.21 -2.96
N GLU A 165 21.47 11.60 -3.10
CA GLU A 165 20.92 12.88 -2.63
C GLU A 165 20.43 12.82 -1.17
N GLY A 166 20.53 11.67 -0.50
CA GLY A 166 20.17 11.44 0.89
C GLY A 166 18.69 11.13 1.16
N LEU A 167 17.86 10.94 0.12
CA LEU A 167 16.42 10.68 0.31
C LEU A 167 16.12 9.32 0.94
N PHE A 168 17.04 8.37 0.86
CA PHE A 168 16.91 7.02 1.39
C PHE A 168 17.89 6.71 2.53
N ASP A 169 18.53 7.73 3.13
CA ASP A 169 19.49 7.53 4.23
C ASP A 169 18.86 6.89 5.49
N LYS A 170 17.55 7.04 5.66
CA LYS A 170 16.79 6.54 6.81
C LYS A 170 15.58 5.70 6.40
N THR A 171 15.48 5.35 5.13
CA THR A 171 14.32 4.67 4.55
C THR A 171 14.79 3.46 3.75
N GLU A 172 14.40 2.27 4.18
CA GLU A 172 14.67 1.05 3.42
C GLU A 172 13.72 0.97 2.23
N LEU A 173 14.22 0.61 1.04
CA LEU A 173 13.39 0.27 -0.10
C LEU A 173 13.22 -1.25 -0.13
N LEU A 174 11.99 -1.75 -0.06
CA LEU A 174 11.69 -3.18 -0.18
C LEU A 174 10.69 -3.41 -1.31
N MET A 175 10.85 -4.48 -2.07
CA MET A 175 9.99 -4.81 -3.19
C MET A 175 9.77 -6.31 -3.33
N VAL A 176 8.72 -6.66 -4.06
CA VAL A 176 8.46 -8.02 -4.53
C VAL A 176 8.24 -7.97 -6.02
N ARG A 177 8.33 -9.13 -6.66
CA ARG A 177 8.11 -9.26 -8.08
C ARG A 177 6.62 -9.22 -8.44
N GLY A 178 6.27 -8.41 -9.42
CA GLY A 178 4.97 -8.46 -10.10
C GLY A 178 4.96 -9.36 -11.33
N ASN A 179 3.82 -9.42 -12.01
CA ASN A 179 3.70 -10.27 -13.21
C ASN A 179 4.31 -9.62 -14.45
N HIS A 180 4.48 -8.29 -14.45
CA HIS A 180 5.19 -7.57 -15.51
C HIS A 180 6.71 -7.56 -15.32
N ASP A 181 7.18 -7.88 -14.11
CA ASP A 181 8.59 -7.97 -13.78
C ASP A 181 9.19 -9.29 -14.29
N MET A 182 9.67 -9.24 -15.53
CA MET A 182 10.17 -10.40 -16.28
C MET A 182 11.38 -11.06 -15.60
N GLY A 183 11.55 -12.37 -15.80
CA GLY A 183 12.74 -13.09 -15.33
C GLY A 183 14.03 -12.48 -15.89
N GLY A 184 15.08 -12.44 -15.07
CA GLY A 184 16.33 -11.72 -15.35
C GLY A 184 16.38 -10.35 -14.66
N ALA A 185 15.23 -9.76 -14.31
CA ALA A 185 15.16 -8.48 -13.60
C ALA A 185 15.77 -8.53 -12.20
N GLU A 186 15.83 -9.70 -11.57
CA GLU A 186 16.48 -9.89 -10.27
C GLU A 186 17.94 -9.45 -10.27
N ASN A 187 18.63 -9.46 -11.40
CA ASN A 187 20.02 -9.02 -11.50
C ASN A 187 20.18 -7.49 -11.60
N LEU A 188 19.06 -6.77 -11.69
CA LEU A 188 19.01 -5.34 -11.98
C LEU A 188 18.33 -4.54 -10.88
N ILE A 189 17.82 -5.17 -9.82
CA ILE A 189 17.20 -4.46 -8.67
C ILE A 189 18.25 -3.80 -7.79
N PRO A 190 17.86 -2.78 -6.98
CA PRO A 190 18.73 -2.26 -5.93
C PRO A 190 19.16 -3.35 -4.94
N ILE A 191 20.41 -3.31 -4.49
CA ILE A 191 20.91 -4.25 -3.47
C ILE A 191 20.12 -4.07 -2.17
N GLY A 192 19.72 -5.18 -1.57
CA GLY A 192 18.95 -5.17 -0.31
C GLY A 192 17.46 -4.90 -0.49
N SER A 193 16.97 -4.65 -1.70
CA SER A 193 15.55 -4.32 -1.89
C SER A 193 14.63 -5.52 -1.98
N ALA A 194 15.13 -6.75 -2.01
CA ALA A 194 14.31 -7.96 -2.04
C ALA A 194 14.97 -9.12 -1.32
N GLY A 195 15.39 -8.91 -0.07
CA GLY A 195 16.05 -9.94 0.74
C GLY A 195 16.64 -9.37 2.01
N ALA A 196 17.08 -10.24 2.91
CA ALA A 196 17.72 -9.85 4.16
C ALA A 196 19.25 -9.82 4.02
N TRP A 197 19.92 -9.13 4.94
CA TRP A 197 21.36 -9.24 5.11
C TRP A 197 21.73 -10.65 5.59
N ASN A 198 22.74 -11.24 4.95
CA ASN A 198 23.26 -12.56 5.27
C ASN A 198 24.68 -12.44 5.82
N GLU A 199 24.81 -12.60 7.14
CA GLU A 199 26.09 -12.49 7.85
C GLU A 199 27.12 -13.53 7.38
N SER A 200 26.67 -14.72 6.96
CA SER A 200 27.59 -15.79 6.55
C SER A 200 28.27 -15.50 5.21
N THR A 201 27.62 -14.72 4.35
CA THR A 201 28.15 -14.33 3.03
C THR A 201 28.58 -12.86 2.98
N ASN A 202 28.32 -12.09 4.04
CA ASN A 202 28.58 -10.65 4.11
C ASN A 202 27.95 -9.90 2.92
N SER A 203 26.71 -10.25 2.59
CA SER A 203 25.97 -9.70 1.45
C SER A 203 24.45 -9.72 1.70
N TYR A 204 23.70 -8.93 0.95
CA TYR A 204 22.24 -9.10 0.90
C TYR A 204 21.86 -10.29 0.04
N ASP A 205 20.93 -11.12 0.53
CA ASP A 205 20.28 -12.14 -0.29
C ASP A 205 19.43 -11.46 -1.38
N ASN A 206 19.32 -12.13 -2.53
CA ASN A 206 18.40 -11.73 -3.59
C ASN A 206 17.28 -12.76 -3.71
N ASN A 207 16.09 -12.40 -3.22
CA ASN A 207 14.90 -13.24 -3.20
C ASN A 207 13.78 -12.67 -4.07
N PHE A 208 14.12 -11.82 -5.05
CA PHE A 208 13.13 -11.19 -5.93
C PHE A 208 12.38 -12.20 -6.80
N PHE A 209 13.07 -13.22 -7.33
CA PHE A 209 12.50 -14.19 -8.26
C PHE A 209 12.22 -15.54 -7.60
N ASN A 210 10.98 -16.05 -7.71
CA ASN A 210 10.57 -17.38 -7.24
C ASN A 210 11.04 -17.69 -5.80
N SER A 211 10.99 -16.70 -4.93
CA SER A 211 11.39 -16.83 -3.53
C SER A 211 10.49 -15.96 -2.63
N ALA A 212 10.82 -15.98 -1.35
CA ALA A 212 10.26 -15.11 -0.33
C ALA A 212 11.37 -14.70 0.63
N TYR A 213 11.19 -13.55 1.28
CA TYR A 213 12.10 -13.06 2.30
C TYR A 213 11.33 -12.50 3.50
N ARG A 214 12.06 -12.33 4.59
CA ARG A 214 11.61 -11.69 5.81
C ARG A 214 12.69 -10.72 6.28
N VAL A 215 12.30 -9.50 6.62
CA VAL A 215 13.16 -8.50 7.26
C VAL A 215 12.49 -7.94 8.52
N LYS A 216 13.29 -7.52 9.51
CA LYS A 216 12.81 -6.83 10.71
C LYS A 216 13.20 -5.35 10.61
N VAL A 217 12.22 -4.45 10.51
CA VAL A 217 12.45 -2.99 10.54
C VAL A 217 11.82 -2.42 11.81
N LYS A 218 12.63 -1.79 12.66
CA LYS A 218 12.22 -1.33 14.01
C LYS A 218 11.47 -2.41 14.83
N GLY A 219 11.89 -3.66 14.66
CA GLY A 219 11.27 -4.83 15.31
C GLY A 219 9.92 -5.26 14.74
N TYR A 220 9.43 -4.67 13.65
CA TYR A 220 8.27 -5.14 12.91
C TYR A 220 8.71 -6.09 11.80
N ASN A 221 7.97 -7.18 11.62
CA ASN A 221 8.25 -8.16 10.57
C ASN A 221 7.62 -7.71 9.26
N ILE A 222 8.43 -7.68 8.19
CA ILE A 222 7.99 -7.47 6.82
C ILE A 222 8.35 -8.72 6.01
N VAL A 223 7.36 -9.37 5.44
CA VAL A 223 7.48 -10.60 4.65
C VAL A 223 7.05 -10.31 3.22
N GLY A 224 7.99 -10.41 2.27
CA GLY A 224 7.74 -10.24 0.84
C GLY A 224 7.84 -11.56 0.11
N PHE A 225 6.93 -11.84 -0.83
CA PHE A 225 6.99 -13.06 -1.63
C PHE A 225 6.53 -12.90 -3.08
N ASP A 226 7.12 -13.71 -3.95
CA ASP A 226 6.73 -13.81 -5.36
C ASP A 226 5.46 -14.66 -5.50
N ALA A 227 4.30 -14.00 -5.54
CA ALA A 227 3.00 -14.66 -5.72
C ALA A 227 2.72 -15.11 -7.16
N ASN A 228 3.63 -14.88 -8.13
CA ASN A 228 3.51 -15.49 -9.45
C ASN A 228 3.63 -17.03 -9.37
N TYR A 229 4.23 -17.56 -8.30
CA TYR A 229 4.41 -18.99 -8.10
C TYR A 229 3.74 -19.45 -6.80
N ASN A 230 3.11 -20.62 -6.85
CA ASN A 230 2.60 -21.33 -5.69
C ASN A 230 3.44 -22.60 -5.47
N ASN A 231 4.56 -22.47 -4.76
CA ASN A 231 5.46 -23.58 -4.47
C ASN A 231 6.18 -23.38 -3.12
N GLN A 232 7.10 -24.30 -2.79
CA GLN A 232 7.82 -24.28 -1.50
C GLN A 232 8.80 -23.10 -1.36
N ASN A 233 9.35 -22.59 -2.45
CA ASN A 233 10.29 -21.48 -2.40
C ASN A 233 9.59 -20.13 -2.17
N THR A 234 8.32 -20.01 -2.54
CA THR A 234 7.51 -18.79 -2.34
C THR A 234 6.54 -18.95 -1.18
N VAL A 235 5.41 -19.61 -1.40
CA VAL A 235 4.31 -19.80 -0.44
C VAL A 235 4.79 -20.61 0.76
N GLY A 236 5.52 -21.71 0.54
CA GLY A 236 6.05 -22.55 1.63
C GLY A 236 6.97 -21.76 2.56
N LYS A 237 7.95 -21.03 2.02
CA LYS A 237 8.82 -20.12 2.79
C LYS A 237 8.02 -19.04 3.52
N THR A 238 7.03 -18.43 2.86
CA THR A 238 6.18 -17.39 3.48
C THR A 238 5.41 -17.94 4.68
N GLN A 239 4.78 -19.10 4.53
CA GLN A 239 4.08 -19.78 5.62
C GLN A 239 5.04 -20.15 6.75
N ASN A 240 6.25 -20.63 6.42
CA ASN A 240 7.27 -20.94 7.41
C ASN A 240 7.75 -19.69 8.15
N TYR A 241 7.91 -18.55 7.48
CA TYR A 241 8.24 -17.28 8.15
C TYR A 241 7.13 -16.85 9.10
N LEU A 242 5.86 -16.91 8.67
CA LEU A 242 4.73 -16.57 9.54
C LEU A 242 4.66 -17.48 10.76
N LYS A 243 4.85 -18.80 10.57
CA LYS A 243 4.98 -19.75 11.67
C LYS A 243 6.12 -19.39 12.61
N THR A 244 7.32 -19.18 12.07
CA THR A 244 8.51 -18.87 12.87
C THR A 244 8.30 -17.58 13.67
N ILE A 245 7.72 -16.54 13.08
CA ILE A 245 7.39 -15.28 13.79
C ILE A 245 6.53 -15.54 15.03
N THR A 246 5.55 -16.45 14.94
CA THR A 246 4.66 -16.77 16.07
C THR A 246 5.31 -17.65 17.15
N GLU A 247 6.45 -18.24 16.84
CA GLU A 247 7.22 -19.12 17.74
C GLU A 247 8.42 -18.38 18.38
N GLU A 248 8.70 -17.13 17.98
CA GLU A 248 9.78 -16.31 18.54
C GLU A 248 9.48 -15.84 19.96
N GLU A 249 10.51 -15.72 20.80
CA GLU A 249 10.39 -15.28 22.19
C GLU A 249 9.82 -13.85 22.33
N ASP A 250 10.09 -12.99 21.34
CA ASP A 250 9.60 -11.60 21.29
C ASP A 250 8.26 -11.45 20.54
N TYR A 251 7.55 -12.56 20.27
CA TYR A 251 6.28 -12.52 19.56
C TYR A 251 5.19 -11.79 20.37
N ASP A 252 4.62 -10.76 19.75
CA ASP A 252 3.48 -10.00 20.26
C ASP A 252 2.29 -10.16 19.29
N PRO A 253 1.20 -10.86 19.68
CA PRO A 253 0.03 -11.05 18.82
C PRO A 253 -0.73 -9.74 18.53
N THR A 254 -0.44 -8.66 19.26
CA THR A 254 -1.02 -7.33 19.01
C THR A 254 -0.18 -6.49 18.03
N LYS A 255 1.08 -6.89 17.80
CA LYS A 255 1.99 -6.18 16.89
C LYS A 255 1.75 -6.61 15.43
N PRO A 256 1.54 -5.66 14.50
CA PRO A 256 1.33 -5.99 13.09
C PRO A 256 2.48 -6.77 12.46
N ILE A 257 2.11 -7.74 11.62
CA ILE A 257 3.03 -8.42 10.69
C ILE A 257 2.68 -7.94 9.29
N PHE A 258 3.64 -7.36 8.58
CA PHE A 258 3.43 -6.87 7.24
C PHE A 258 3.72 -7.99 6.24
N VAL A 259 2.75 -8.32 5.41
CA VAL A 259 2.91 -9.31 4.34
C VAL A 259 2.64 -8.62 3.01
N MET A 260 3.51 -8.80 2.02
CA MET A 260 3.29 -8.25 0.69
C MET A 260 3.58 -9.25 -0.42
N SER A 261 2.73 -9.17 -1.44
CA SER A 261 2.96 -9.74 -2.75
C SER A 261 2.32 -8.83 -3.78
N HIS A 262 2.65 -9.02 -5.05
CA HIS A 262 2.01 -8.24 -6.09
C HIS A 262 0.49 -8.53 -6.24
N PHE A 263 0.12 -9.80 -6.28
CA PHE A 263 -1.29 -10.19 -6.42
C PHE A 263 -2.09 -10.01 -5.12
N PRO A 264 -3.35 -9.56 -5.20
CA PRO A 264 -4.23 -9.52 -4.04
C PRO A 264 -4.69 -10.92 -3.60
N VAL A 265 -5.19 -11.02 -2.37
CA VAL A 265 -5.99 -12.17 -1.92
C VAL A 265 -7.42 -12.01 -2.44
N SER A 266 -8.00 -13.09 -2.97
CA SER A 266 -9.36 -13.10 -3.49
C SER A 266 -10.38 -12.67 -2.43
N GLY A 267 -11.37 -11.87 -2.83
CA GLY A 267 -12.44 -11.38 -1.96
C GLY A 267 -12.06 -10.24 -1.01
N THR A 268 -10.80 -9.79 -1.02
CA THR A 268 -10.33 -8.75 -0.08
C THR A 268 -10.35 -7.34 -0.66
N VAL A 269 -10.39 -7.20 -2.00
CA VAL A 269 -10.22 -5.91 -2.69
C VAL A 269 -10.95 -5.86 -4.03
N TRP A 270 -11.18 -4.67 -4.58
CA TRP A 270 -11.60 -4.55 -5.97
C TRP A 270 -10.52 -5.03 -6.94
N GLY A 271 -10.97 -5.77 -7.95
CA GLY A 271 -10.06 -6.45 -8.86
C GLY A 271 -9.45 -7.73 -8.28
N SER A 272 -9.83 -8.18 -7.06
CA SER A 272 -9.30 -9.42 -6.47
C SER A 272 -9.60 -10.68 -7.30
N ARG A 273 -10.46 -10.61 -8.32
CA ARG A 273 -10.62 -11.66 -9.33
C ARG A 273 -9.29 -11.99 -10.03
N TRP A 274 -8.36 -11.05 -10.04
CA TRP A 274 -7.00 -11.19 -10.53
C TRP A 274 -6.03 -11.66 -9.44
N SER A 275 -6.53 -12.25 -8.35
CA SER A 275 -5.67 -12.95 -7.38
C SER A 275 -4.91 -14.10 -8.05
N SER A 276 -3.79 -14.49 -7.47
CA SER A 276 -3.04 -15.69 -7.87
C SER A 276 -3.35 -16.87 -6.96
N SER A 277 -2.98 -18.08 -7.39
CA SER A 277 -2.99 -19.23 -6.49
C SER A 277 -2.03 -19.06 -5.30
N GLY A 278 -0.91 -18.37 -5.51
CA GLY A 278 0.08 -18.08 -4.46
C GLY A 278 -0.46 -17.14 -3.38
N SER A 279 -1.02 -16.00 -3.78
CA SER A 279 -1.62 -15.03 -2.84
C SER A 279 -2.79 -15.63 -2.07
N ASN A 280 -3.66 -16.42 -2.73
CA ASN A 280 -4.76 -17.10 -2.07
C ASN A 280 -4.30 -18.18 -1.08
N ALA A 281 -3.24 -18.92 -1.39
CA ALA A 281 -2.69 -19.93 -0.47
C ALA A 281 -2.12 -19.31 0.81
N VAL A 282 -1.44 -18.16 0.70
CA VAL A 282 -0.98 -17.39 1.87
C VAL A 282 -2.16 -16.78 2.63
N GLY A 283 -3.14 -16.20 1.93
CA GLY A 283 -4.36 -15.67 2.54
C GLY A 283 -5.14 -16.73 3.33
N LYS A 284 -5.26 -17.94 2.77
CA LYS A 284 -5.87 -19.08 3.47
C LYS A 284 -5.07 -19.47 4.71
N TYR A 285 -3.74 -19.55 4.62
CA TYR A 285 -2.90 -19.86 5.78
C TYR A 285 -3.07 -18.83 6.90
N ILE A 286 -3.11 -17.53 6.57
CA ILE A 286 -3.36 -16.44 7.52
C ILE A 286 -4.70 -16.65 8.24
N ALA A 287 -5.76 -16.96 7.48
CA ALA A 287 -7.09 -17.19 8.04
C ALA A 287 -7.16 -18.46 8.91
N ASP A 288 -6.64 -19.59 8.43
CA ASP A 288 -6.66 -20.88 9.13
C ASP A 288 -5.85 -20.86 10.44
N ASN A 289 -4.84 -19.98 10.55
CA ASN A 289 -3.97 -19.86 11.72
C ASN A 289 -4.27 -18.62 12.58
N ASN A 290 -5.42 -17.97 12.37
CA ASN A 290 -5.87 -16.80 13.15
C ASN A 290 -4.86 -15.64 13.21
N LEU A 291 -4.11 -15.43 12.13
CA LEU A 291 -3.10 -14.36 12.04
C LEU A 291 -3.74 -13.00 11.68
N SER A 292 -4.74 -12.59 12.45
CA SER A 292 -5.53 -11.38 12.22
C SER A 292 -4.73 -10.07 12.31
N GLN A 293 -3.53 -10.11 12.89
CA GLN A 293 -2.57 -9.00 12.94
C GLN A 293 -1.76 -8.83 11.64
N VAL A 294 -1.93 -9.73 10.66
CA VAL A 294 -1.29 -9.59 9.36
C VAL A 294 -1.91 -8.44 8.57
N PHE A 295 -1.07 -7.50 8.17
CA PHE A 295 -1.40 -6.45 7.23
C PHE A 295 -0.94 -6.85 5.82
N TYR A 296 -1.88 -7.28 4.97
CA TYR A 296 -1.60 -7.77 3.62
C TYR A 296 -1.67 -6.67 2.56
N MET A 297 -0.54 -6.39 1.92
CA MET A 297 -0.37 -5.34 0.92
C MET A 297 -0.18 -5.93 -0.47
N SER A 298 -0.85 -5.37 -1.47
CA SER A 298 -0.69 -5.78 -2.87
C SER A 298 -0.98 -4.65 -3.85
N GLY A 299 -0.46 -4.83 -5.06
CA GLY A 299 -0.74 -4.03 -6.24
C GLY A 299 -1.67 -4.74 -7.21
N HIS A 300 -1.24 -4.80 -8.47
CA HIS A 300 -1.76 -5.56 -9.61
C HIS A 300 -3.07 -5.04 -10.19
N THR A 301 -4.03 -4.77 -9.32
CA THR A 301 -5.37 -4.44 -9.77
C THR A 301 -5.42 -3.03 -10.37
N GLN A 302 -4.45 -2.18 -10.04
CA GLN A 302 -4.42 -0.73 -10.31
C GLN A 302 -5.69 0.00 -9.83
N TYR A 303 -6.53 -0.72 -9.09
CA TYR A 303 -7.71 -0.21 -8.43
C TYR A 303 -7.33 0.09 -7.00
N ASP A 304 -7.69 1.30 -6.60
CA ASP A 304 -7.74 1.68 -5.20
C ASP A 304 -8.69 0.72 -4.45
N ARG A 305 -8.16 0.01 -3.44
CA ARG A 305 -8.92 -0.96 -2.63
C ARG A 305 -9.98 -0.19 -1.85
N ARG A 306 -11.27 -0.33 -2.16
CA ARG A 306 -12.33 0.14 -1.24
C ARG A 306 -13.34 -0.99 -1.00
N THR A 307 -13.51 -1.34 0.28
CA THR A 307 -14.47 -2.29 0.94
C THR A 307 -13.98 -3.75 1.06
N PHE A 308 -13.87 -4.33 2.28
CA PHE A 308 -14.88 -4.55 3.35
C PHE A 308 -14.56 -3.92 4.74
N SER A 309 -15.59 -3.65 5.57
CA SER A 309 -15.56 -3.31 7.02
C SER A 309 -16.35 -4.40 7.76
N PRO A 310 -16.02 -4.86 9.00
CA PRO A 310 -15.57 -4.06 10.13
C PRO A 310 -14.23 -4.48 10.75
N SER A 311 -13.51 -3.45 11.19
CA SER A 311 -12.27 -3.47 11.96
C SER A 311 -11.01 -3.89 11.17
N ARG A 312 -10.06 -2.94 11.09
CA ARG A 312 -8.62 -3.17 10.87
C ARG A 312 -8.08 -3.36 9.45
N PHE A 313 -8.35 -2.48 8.48
CA PHE A 313 -7.42 -2.30 7.34
C PHE A 313 -7.41 -0.83 6.85
N GLY A 314 -6.24 -0.17 6.86
CA GLY A 314 -6.03 1.26 6.54
C GLY A 314 -5.81 1.60 5.04
N TYR A 315 -5.71 2.91 4.72
CA TYR A 315 -6.29 3.65 3.57
C TYR A 315 -5.23 4.32 2.60
N VAL A 316 -5.28 4.30 1.22
CA VAL A 316 -5.90 5.14 0.10
C VAL A 316 -5.26 6.56 -0.14
N PRO A 317 -5.10 7.23 -1.35
CA PRO A 317 -5.95 7.39 -2.56
C PRO A 317 -5.30 7.32 -3.98
N ARG A 318 -6.16 7.39 -5.03
CA ARG A 318 -5.84 7.47 -6.48
C ARG A 318 -4.69 8.44 -6.85
N PHE A 319 -3.51 7.88 -6.95
CA PHE A 319 -2.58 7.89 -8.09
C PHE A 319 -2.05 6.44 -8.19
N ARG A 320 -1.13 6.08 -9.09
CA ARG A 320 -0.40 4.81 -8.92
C ARG A 320 0.16 4.81 -7.48
N CYS A 321 -0.23 3.78 -6.73
CA CYS A 321 -0.66 3.90 -5.34
C CYS A 321 0.51 4.30 -4.42
N VAL A 322 0.48 5.48 -3.77
CA VAL A 322 1.34 5.84 -2.62
C VAL A 322 0.54 5.70 -1.31
N VAL A 323 0.76 4.66 -0.50
CA VAL A 323 0.05 4.45 0.79
C VAL A 323 0.96 4.77 1.96
N LEU A 324 0.50 5.59 2.92
CA LEU A 324 1.25 6.01 4.10
C LEU A 324 0.66 5.40 5.37
N PHE A 325 1.46 4.62 6.11
CA PHE A 325 1.10 4.08 7.43
C PHE A 325 1.96 4.71 8.50
N GLN A 326 1.31 5.07 9.61
CA GLN A 326 1.96 5.42 10.85
C GLN A 326 1.39 4.52 11.95
N LEU A 327 2.18 3.54 12.39
CA LEU A 327 1.83 2.68 13.53
C LEU A 327 2.34 3.32 14.82
N TYR A 328 1.52 3.35 15.86
CA TYR A 328 1.85 3.91 17.18
C TYR A 328 2.06 2.80 18.20
#